data_AF-A0A1I1T6R3-F1
#
_entry.id   AF-A0A1I1T6R3-F1
#
_cell.length_a   1.000
_cell.length_b   1.000
_cell.length_c   1.000
_cell.angle_alpha   90.00
_cell.angle_beta   90.00
_cell.angle_gamma   90.00
#
_symmetry.space_group_name_H-M   'P 1'
#
loop_
_entity.id
_entity.type
_entity.pdbx_description
1 polymer ?
#
loop_
_entity_poly.entity_id
_entity_poly.type
_entity_poly.pdbx_seq_one_letter_code
_entity_poly.pdbx_strand_id
1 'polypeptide(L)'
;MALVDSSPTPMSLPAPHLNIVATCTERKRGEISSDLRLREIPPSDASARAAKWWARLDAAMPLLREPASRVYAGEHWKLVQDLSKQVRQAGWRVDLWIASAGYGLLSERTPINPYSCTFSEGSPDQVSLGHREDRVGYNQAWWSALGRLRQSSEGPTTLRGLAEESPRANYLFLCSPDYAKAMREDLVQALGCLRHPERLTIITSGAGWEHTPLRDNVLVIDARTQSAWGGTMQGLHARTALNLLKQPGALQTHFSTADLRAQYETLVADTPKPEKHDRARMTDEDVVSFIRGELAKEPKAGWTGLLRTLRASGRACEQRRFRRLHSEIAEEIRSGTTQ
;
A
#
# COMPACT_ATOMS: atom_id res chain seq x y z
N MET A 1 32.99 -58.89 3.42
CA MET A 1 32.54 -58.02 4.53
C MET A 1 32.82 -56.59 4.11
N ALA A 2 31.88 -55.97 3.38
CA ALA A 2 32.03 -54.61 2.87
C ALA A 2 31.49 -53.64 3.92
N LEU A 3 32.36 -52.76 4.42
CA LEU A 3 32.01 -51.66 5.31
C LEU A 3 31.21 -50.64 4.49
N VAL A 4 29.93 -50.49 4.80
CA VAL A 4 29.08 -49.43 4.27
C VAL A 4 29.49 -48.14 4.98
N ASP A 5 30.07 -47.23 4.20
CA ASP A 5 30.36 -45.86 4.61
C ASP A 5 29.04 -45.10 4.76
N SER A 6 28.56 -45.03 6.01
CA SER A 6 27.38 -44.26 6.42
C SER A 6 27.79 -42.82 6.70
N SER A 7 28.23 -42.10 5.67
CA SER A 7 28.40 -40.66 5.75
C SER A 7 27.02 -39.99 5.93
N PRO A 8 26.79 -39.21 7.00
CA PRO A 8 25.50 -38.56 7.22
C PRO A 8 25.23 -37.54 6.10
N THR A 9 24.12 -37.70 5.40
CA THR A 9 23.59 -36.72 4.45
C THR A 9 23.55 -35.36 5.14
N PRO A 10 24.16 -34.29 4.59
CA PRO A 10 24.13 -32.99 5.23
C PRO A 10 22.68 -32.56 5.41
N MET A 11 22.27 -32.31 6.66
CA MET A 11 20.99 -31.68 6.97
C MET A 11 20.91 -30.36 6.19
N SER A 12 20.10 -30.34 5.13
CA SER A 12 19.79 -29.11 4.40
C SER A 12 19.29 -28.08 5.41
N LEU A 13 19.97 -26.95 5.51
CA LEU A 13 19.48 -25.83 6.31
C LEU A 13 18.06 -25.49 5.87
N PRO A 14 17.14 -25.17 6.80
CA PRO A 14 15.79 -24.77 6.44
C PRO A 14 15.85 -23.53 5.56
N ALA A 15 15.03 -23.49 4.51
CA ALA A 15 14.95 -22.37 3.60
C ALA A 15 14.73 -21.05 4.38
N PRO A 16 15.45 -19.97 4.06
CA PRO A 16 15.19 -18.65 4.64
C PRO A 16 13.72 -18.26 4.47
N HIS A 17 13.16 -17.63 5.50
CA HIS A 17 11.75 -17.25 5.53
C HIS A 17 11.60 -15.72 5.46
N LEU A 18 10.79 -15.24 4.51
CA LEU A 18 10.39 -13.84 4.39
C LEU A 18 8.87 -13.69 4.52
N ASN A 19 8.45 -12.85 5.48
CA ASN A 19 7.12 -12.27 5.52
C ASN A 19 7.11 -10.95 4.74
N ILE A 20 6.35 -10.87 3.66
CA ILE A 20 6.10 -9.61 2.94
C ILE A 20 4.76 -9.06 3.41
N VAL A 21 4.74 -7.84 3.94
CA VAL A 21 3.49 -7.16 4.33
C VAL A 21 3.29 -5.93 3.44
N ALA A 22 2.33 -6.01 2.53
CA ALA A 22 2.03 -4.91 1.61
C ALA A 22 0.72 -4.21 1.97
N THR A 23 0.64 -2.90 1.74
CA THR A 23 -0.63 -2.18 1.94
C THR A 23 -1.67 -2.57 0.91
N CYS A 24 -2.93 -2.59 1.33
CA CYS A 24 -4.04 -2.84 0.43
C CYS A 24 -4.16 -1.73 -0.63
N THR A 25 -4.75 -2.07 -1.79
CA THR A 25 -4.95 -1.12 -2.88
C THR A 25 -6.37 -0.55 -2.89
N GLU A 26 -6.50 0.73 -3.26
CA GLU A 26 -7.81 1.35 -3.51
C GLU A 26 -8.56 0.59 -4.61
N ARG A 27 -7.86 0.29 -5.71
CA ARG A 27 -8.40 -0.54 -6.79
C ARG A 27 -8.58 -1.97 -6.31
N LYS A 28 -9.83 -2.43 -6.30
CA LYS A 28 -10.24 -3.81 -6.05
C LYS A 28 -11.02 -4.33 -7.24
N ARG A 29 -10.99 -5.64 -7.46
CA ARG A 29 -11.83 -6.31 -8.46
C ARG A 29 -13.21 -6.59 -7.88
N GLY A 30 -14.22 -6.57 -8.74
CA GLY A 30 -15.62 -6.74 -8.33
C GLY A 30 -16.27 -5.42 -7.91
N GLU A 31 -17.59 -5.47 -7.79
CA GLU A 31 -18.40 -4.34 -7.35
C GLU A 31 -18.32 -4.16 -5.83
N ILE A 32 -18.20 -2.92 -5.38
CA ILE A 32 -18.23 -2.59 -3.95
C ILE A 32 -19.65 -2.19 -3.59
N SER A 33 -20.34 -3.07 -2.86
CA SER A 33 -21.66 -2.81 -2.27
C SER A 33 -21.64 -1.50 -1.47
N SER A 34 -22.75 -0.75 -1.46
CA SER A 34 -22.91 0.45 -0.64
C SER A 34 -22.63 0.17 0.83
N ASP A 35 -23.05 -0.98 1.34
CA ASP A 35 -22.88 -1.35 2.75
C ASP A 35 -21.41 -1.55 3.13
N LEU A 36 -20.55 -1.82 2.13
CA LEU A 36 -19.11 -2.00 2.27
C LEU A 36 -18.33 -0.75 1.85
N ARG A 37 -18.91 0.43 2.06
CA ARG A 37 -18.24 1.73 1.96
C ARG A 37 -18.26 2.39 3.33
N LEU A 38 -17.09 2.70 3.86
CA LEU A 38 -16.96 3.22 5.23
C LEU A 38 -17.70 4.56 5.42
N ARG A 39 -17.88 5.36 4.35
CA ARG A 39 -18.65 6.60 4.39
C ARG A 39 -20.08 6.43 4.93
N GLU A 40 -20.66 5.24 4.77
CA GLU A 40 -22.02 4.92 5.23
C GLU A 40 -22.10 4.66 6.74
N ILE A 41 -20.98 4.74 7.46
CA ILE A 41 -20.91 4.68 8.92
C ILE A 41 -20.47 6.06 9.43
N PRO A 42 -21.34 6.78 10.16
CA PRO A 42 -21.02 8.09 10.71
C PRO A 42 -19.73 8.07 11.55
N PRO A 43 -18.97 9.18 11.60
CA PRO A 43 -17.87 9.34 12.53
C PRO A 43 -18.31 9.10 13.98
N SER A 44 -17.48 8.39 14.74
CA SER A 44 -17.64 8.12 16.16
C SER A 44 -16.28 7.73 16.73
N ASP A 45 -16.19 7.32 18.00
CA ASP A 45 -14.98 6.66 18.54
C ASP A 45 -14.45 5.57 17.59
N ALA A 46 -13.12 5.48 17.46
CA ALA A 46 -12.45 4.60 16.51
C ALA A 46 -12.78 3.12 16.73
N SER A 47 -12.79 2.66 17.98
CA SER A 47 -13.08 1.25 18.30
C SER A 47 -14.55 0.94 18.06
N ALA A 48 -15.46 1.83 18.45
CA ALA A 48 -16.89 1.67 18.20
C ALA A 48 -17.21 1.67 16.69
N ARG A 49 -16.56 2.55 15.92
CA ARG A 49 -16.72 2.63 14.46
C ARG A 49 -16.17 1.39 13.77
N ALA A 50 -14.99 0.92 14.22
CA ALA A 50 -14.39 -0.32 13.72
C ALA A 50 -15.28 -1.54 14.00
N ALA A 51 -15.93 -1.61 15.17
CA ALA A 51 -16.87 -2.70 15.49
C ALA A 51 -18.10 -2.71 14.56
N LYS A 52 -18.71 -1.53 14.32
CA LYS A 52 -19.82 -1.41 13.36
C LYS A 52 -19.39 -1.78 11.94
N TRP A 53 -18.21 -1.35 11.54
CA TRP A 53 -17.62 -1.69 10.25
C TRP A 53 -17.37 -3.19 10.10
N TRP A 54 -16.77 -3.81 11.12
CA TRP A 54 -16.53 -5.26 11.15
C TRP A 54 -17.82 -6.05 11.05
N ALA A 55 -18.87 -5.65 11.78
CA ALA A 55 -20.18 -6.29 11.70
C ALA A 55 -20.76 -6.27 10.27
N ARG A 56 -20.54 -5.18 9.51
CA ARG A 56 -20.95 -5.13 8.09
C ARG A 56 -20.12 -6.04 7.20
N LEU A 57 -18.81 -6.13 7.44
CA LEU A 57 -17.93 -7.05 6.69
C LEU A 57 -18.30 -8.52 6.95
N ASP A 58 -18.65 -8.85 8.19
CA ASP A 58 -19.02 -10.20 8.58
C ASP A 58 -20.39 -10.61 8.03
N ALA A 59 -21.37 -9.70 8.07
CA ALA A 59 -22.70 -9.89 7.49
C ALA A 59 -22.71 -9.89 5.95
N ALA A 60 -21.63 -9.45 5.31
CA ALA A 60 -21.54 -9.41 3.84
C ALA A 60 -21.65 -10.82 3.23
N MET A 61 -22.32 -10.92 2.08
CA MET A 61 -22.59 -12.18 1.38
C MET A 61 -21.33 -13.05 1.23
N PRO A 62 -21.25 -14.22 1.90
CA PRO A 62 -20.07 -15.09 1.85
C PRO A 62 -19.76 -15.62 0.45
N LEU A 63 -20.79 -15.80 -0.39
CA LEU A 63 -20.65 -16.29 -1.78
C LEU A 63 -19.88 -15.33 -2.70
N LEU A 64 -19.73 -14.06 -2.30
CA LEU A 64 -18.97 -13.05 -3.05
C LEU A 64 -17.53 -12.89 -2.53
N ARG A 65 -17.12 -13.68 -1.53
CA ARG A 65 -15.76 -13.65 -1.00
C ARG A 65 -14.81 -14.31 -1.98
N GLU A 66 -13.73 -13.61 -2.27
CA GLU A 66 -12.60 -14.11 -3.05
C GLU A 66 -11.33 -13.99 -2.20
N PRO A 67 -10.31 -14.84 -2.42
CA PRO A 67 -9.01 -14.65 -1.78
C PRO A 67 -8.51 -13.22 -1.96
N ALA A 68 -7.95 -12.63 -0.90
CA ALA A 68 -7.44 -11.26 -0.89
C ALA A 68 -6.51 -10.98 -2.10
N SER A 69 -5.69 -11.96 -2.47
CA SER A 69 -4.80 -11.90 -3.65
C SER A 69 -5.49 -11.70 -5.00
N ARG A 70 -6.78 -12.08 -5.12
CA ARG A 70 -7.62 -11.89 -6.31
C ARG A 70 -8.46 -10.62 -6.23
N VAL A 71 -8.76 -10.13 -5.02
CA VAL A 71 -9.52 -8.90 -4.82
C VAL A 71 -8.65 -7.68 -5.09
N TYR A 72 -7.44 -7.61 -4.54
CA TYR A 72 -6.56 -6.45 -4.75
C TYR A 72 -5.99 -6.38 -6.17
N ALA A 73 -5.84 -5.17 -6.69
CA ALA A 73 -5.43 -4.94 -8.07
C ALA A 73 -4.68 -3.60 -8.23
N GLY A 74 -4.03 -3.46 -9.39
CA GLY A 74 -3.24 -2.27 -9.72
C GLY A 74 -1.73 -2.55 -9.70
N GLU A 75 -0.96 -1.53 -10.07
CA GLU A 75 0.49 -1.65 -10.25
C GLU A 75 1.20 -2.07 -8.96
N HIS A 76 0.85 -1.47 -7.82
CA HIS A 76 1.41 -1.84 -6.52
C HIS A 76 1.26 -3.33 -6.24
N TRP A 77 0.05 -3.87 -6.36
CA TRP A 77 -0.21 -5.29 -6.09
C TRP A 77 0.52 -6.21 -7.06
N LYS A 78 0.59 -5.85 -8.35
CA LYS A 78 1.36 -6.61 -9.34
C LYS A 78 2.84 -6.68 -8.96
N LEU A 79 3.45 -5.56 -8.56
CA LEU A 79 4.85 -5.51 -8.14
C LEU A 79 5.12 -6.36 -6.90
N VAL A 80 4.18 -6.36 -5.94
CA VAL A 80 4.26 -7.23 -4.74
C VAL A 80 4.22 -8.71 -5.11
N GLN A 81 3.34 -9.09 -6.05
CA GLN A 81 3.29 -10.46 -6.56
C GLN A 81 4.57 -10.86 -7.30
N ASP A 82 5.12 -9.96 -8.11
CA ASP A 82 6.37 -10.19 -8.84
C ASP A 82 7.57 -10.31 -7.88
N LEU A 83 7.61 -9.48 -6.83
CA LEU A 83 8.60 -9.58 -5.76
C LEU A 83 8.50 -10.94 -5.04
N SER A 84 7.29 -11.35 -4.66
CA SER A 84 7.08 -12.64 -4.01
C SER A 84 7.55 -13.81 -4.87
N LYS A 85 7.28 -13.78 -6.18
CA LYS A 85 7.78 -14.79 -7.13
C LYS A 85 9.31 -14.80 -7.21
N GLN A 86 9.93 -13.62 -7.34
CA GLN A 86 11.39 -13.49 -7.40
C GLN A 86 12.06 -14.08 -6.15
N VAL A 87 11.54 -13.77 -4.96
CA VAL A 87 12.13 -14.27 -3.72
C VAL A 87 11.95 -15.78 -3.59
N ARG A 88 10.79 -16.32 -3.99
CA ARG A 88 10.58 -17.78 -4.06
C ARG A 88 11.52 -18.47 -5.04
N GLN A 89 11.79 -17.86 -6.20
CA GLN A 89 12.75 -18.38 -7.19
C GLN A 89 14.18 -18.42 -6.65
N ALA A 90 14.53 -17.54 -5.69
CA ALA A 90 15.80 -17.58 -4.97
C ALA A 90 15.86 -18.65 -3.86
N GLY A 91 14.84 -19.50 -3.73
CA GLY A 91 14.82 -20.61 -2.76
C GLY A 91 14.28 -20.24 -1.38
N TRP A 92 13.72 -19.05 -1.20
CA TRP A 92 13.14 -18.62 0.07
C TRP A 92 11.69 -19.08 0.22
N ARG A 93 11.30 -19.42 1.45
CA ARG A 93 9.88 -19.48 1.84
C ARG A 93 9.35 -18.04 1.91
N VAL A 94 8.20 -17.80 1.31
CA VAL A 94 7.55 -16.48 1.33
C VAL A 94 6.09 -16.59 1.72
N ASP A 95 5.74 -15.90 2.81
CA ASP A 95 4.37 -15.68 3.25
C ASP A 95 3.99 -14.22 2.95
N LEU A 96 2.91 -14.04 2.18
CA LEU A 96 2.44 -12.72 1.74
C LEU A 96 1.22 -12.30 2.55
N TRP A 97 1.32 -11.12 3.15
CA TRP A 97 0.33 -10.50 4.00
C TRP A 97 -0.11 -9.14 3.44
N ILE A 98 -1.34 -8.76 3.77
CA ILE A 98 -1.93 -7.48 3.38
C ILE A 98 -2.29 -6.70 4.63
N ALA A 99 -1.73 -5.49 4.75
CA ALA A 99 -2.21 -4.47 5.69
C ALA A 99 -3.41 -3.74 5.08
N SER A 100 -4.60 -4.04 5.57
CA SER A 100 -5.87 -3.51 5.08
C SER A 100 -6.47 -2.51 6.05
N ALA A 101 -6.82 -1.31 5.57
CA ALA A 101 -7.56 -0.34 6.39
C ALA A 101 -8.95 -0.86 6.79
N GLY A 102 -9.54 -1.78 6.01
CA GLY A 102 -10.87 -2.32 6.28
C GLY A 102 -10.84 -3.60 7.12
N TYR A 103 -9.89 -4.49 6.87
CA TYR A 103 -9.86 -5.83 7.46
C TYR A 103 -8.72 -6.07 8.46
N GLY A 104 -7.83 -5.09 8.67
CA GLY A 104 -6.62 -5.26 9.48
C GLY A 104 -5.56 -6.08 8.74
N LEU A 105 -4.86 -6.97 9.44
CA LEU A 105 -3.89 -7.87 8.81
C LEU A 105 -4.58 -9.11 8.21
N LEU A 106 -4.27 -9.40 6.95
CA LEU A 106 -4.80 -10.55 6.20
C LEU A 106 -3.68 -11.35 5.54
N SER A 107 -3.87 -12.67 5.43
CA SER A 107 -3.08 -13.49 4.50
C SER A 107 -3.57 -13.26 3.06
N GLU A 108 -2.70 -13.47 2.07
CA GLU A 108 -3.07 -13.43 0.64
C GLU A 108 -4.21 -14.38 0.25
N ARG A 109 -4.46 -15.40 1.09
CA ARG A 109 -5.49 -16.42 0.89
C ARG A 109 -6.80 -16.11 1.59
N THR A 110 -6.83 -15.17 2.55
CA THR A 110 -8.03 -14.90 3.33
C THR A 110 -9.18 -14.45 2.41
N PRO A 111 -10.34 -15.13 2.43
CA PRO A 111 -11.49 -14.72 1.63
C PRO A 111 -12.08 -13.41 2.12
N ILE A 112 -12.26 -12.42 1.23
CA ILE A 112 -12.80 -11.11 1.54
C ILE A 112 -13.78 -10.62 0.48
N ASN A 113 -14.69 -9.73 0.86
CA ASN A 113 -15.52 -8.98 -0.08
C ASN A 113 -14.76 -7.71 -0.52
N PRO A 114 -14.97 -7.21 -1.75
CA PRO A 114 -14.53 -5.88 -2.15
C PRO A 114 -15.16 -4.81 -1.25
N TYR A 115 -14.36 -3.84 -0.80
CA TYR A 115 -14.76 -2.80 0.15
C TYR A 115 -14.08 -1.46 -0.14
N SER A 116 -14.64 -0.36 0.37
CA SER A 116 -14.02 0.97 0.36
C SER A 116 -13.79 1.47 1.79
N CYS A 117 -12.52 1.49 2.20
CA CYS A 117 -12.04 2.02 3.48
C CYS A 117 -10.54 2.31 3.32
N THR A 118 -10.08 3.49 3.75
CA THR A 118 -8.69 3.92 3.56
C THR A 118 -8.15 4.79 4.70
N PHE A 119 -6.84 4.76 4.94
CA PHE A 119 -6.16 5.72 5.83
C PHE A 119 -5.76 7.02 5.11
N SER A 120 -5.83 7.03 3.77
CA SER A 120 -5.48 8.21 2.96
C SER A 120 -6.50 9.33 3.11
N GLU A 121 -6.00 10.56 3.16
CA GLU A 121 -6.84 11.76 3.26
C GLU A 121 -7.64 12.04 1.98
N GLY A 122 -8.73 12.79 2.15
CA GLY A 122 -9.50 13.35 1.03
C GLY A 122 -10.49 12.37 0.40
N SER A 123 -10.50 11.11 0.87
CA SER A 123 -11.56 10.16 0.54
C SER A 123 -12.74 10.32 1.50
N PRO A 124 -13.99 10.26 1.02
CA PRO A 124 -15.15 10.11 1.90
C PRO A 124 -15.13 8.79 2.69
N ASP A 125 -14.41 7.77 2.21
CA ASP A 125 -14.23 6.49 2.91
C ASP A 125 -12.98 6.47 3.81
N GLN A 126 -12.45 7.64 4.17
CA GLN A 126 -11.30 7.73 5.08
C GLN A 126 -11.68 7.32 6.52
N VAL A 127 -10.79 6.59 7.18
CA VAL A 127 -10.99 6.10 8.55
C VAL A 127 -11.14 7.24 9.55
N SER A 128 -10.29 8.25 9.48
CA SER A 128 -10.30 9.41 10.38
C SER A 128 -11.27 10.52 9.96
N LEU A 129 -12.34 10.20 9.24
CA LEU A 129 -13.33 11.19 8.81
C LEU A 129 -13.92 11.88 10.03
N GLY A 130 -13.88 13.22 10.08
CA GLY A 130 -14.34 13.99 11.25
C GLY A 130 -13.31 14.15 12.37
N HIS A 131 -12.15 13.50 12.29
CA HIS A 131 -11.09 13.52 13.31
C HIS A 131 -9.79 14.12 12.75
N ARG A 132 -9.84 15.37 12.27
CA ARG A 132 -8.69 16.02 11.63
C ARG A 132 -7.53 16.30 12.58
N GLU A 133 -7.85 16.71 13.81
CA GLU A 133 -6.85 17.13 14.82
C GLU A 133 -6.03 15.96 15.36
N ASP A 134 -6.65 14.79 15.56
CA ASP A 134 -5.98 13.56 15.98
C ASP A 134 -6.18 12.42 14.97
N ARG A 135 -5.79 12.67 13.72
CA ARG A 135 -5.91 11.65 12.67
C ARG A 135 -5.05 10.42 12.94
N VAL A 136 -3.83 10.63 13.44
CA VAL A 136 -2.86 9.55 13.63
C VAL A 136 -3.30 8.64 14.78
N GLY A 137 -3.64 9.20 15.95
CA GLY A 137 -4.13 8.44 17.09
C GLY A 137 -5.42 7.69 16.76
N TYR A 138 -6.36 8.36 16.07
CA TYR A 138 -7.60 7.70 15.62
C TYR A 138 -7.34 6.49 14.71
N ASN A 139 -6.45 6.63 13.71
CA ASN A 139 -6.12 5.55 12.80
C ASN A 139 -5.40 4.38 13.50
N GLN A 140 -4.57 4.68 14.51
CA GLN A 140 -3.91 3.67 15.35
C GLN A 140 -4.92 2.89 16.20
N ALA A 141 -5.85 3.60 16.85
CA ALA A 141 -6.92 2.99 17.62
C ALA A 141 -7.81 2.11 16.72
N TRP A 142 -8.12 2.56 15.49
CA TRP A 142 -8.85 1.79 14.49
C TRP A 142 -8.11 0.51 14.10
N TRP A 143 -6.82 0.60 13.74
CA TRP A 143 -6.00 -0.57 13.39
C TRP A 143 -5.98 -1.60 14.52
N SER A 144 -5.73 -1.12 15.75
CA SER A 144 -5.70 -1.91 16.97
C SER A 144 -7.06 -2.60 17.23
N ALA A 145 -8.17 -1.91 17.00
CA ALA A 145 -9.52 -2.47 17.14
C ALA A 145 -9.78 -3.60 16.13
N LEU A 146 -9.41 -3.43 14.86
CA LEU A 146 -9.59 -4.48 13.85
C LEU A 146 -8.81 -5.76 14.19
N GLY A 147 -7.59 -5.62 14.71
CA GLY A 147 -6.79 -6.76 15.17
C GLY A 147 -7.45 -7.58 16.29
N ARG A 148 -8.26 -6.93 17.15
CA ARG A 148 -9.04 -7.59 18.22
C ARG A 148 -10.36 -8.18 17.74
N LEU A 149 -11.04 -7.50 16.81
CA LEU A 149 -12.36 -7.91 16.30
C LEU A 149 -12.27 -9.11 15.37
N ARG A 150 -11.20 -9.18 14.57
CA ARG A 150 -10.93 -10.34 13.72
C ARG A 150 -10.52 -11.50 14.61
N GLN A 151 -11.42 -12.45 14.82
CA GLN A 151 -11.06 -13.78 15.31
C GLN A 151 -10.73 -14.64 14.08
N SER A 152 -9.51 -15.17 14.01
CA SER A 152 -9.09 -16.03 12.89
C SER A 152 -8.47 -17.32 13.40
N SER A 153 -8.99 -18.44 12.93
CA SER A 153 -8.34 -19.75 13.05
C SER A 153 -7.25 -19.98 11.99
N GLU A 154 -7.12 -19.05 11.03
CA GLU A 154 -6.25 -19.19 9.85
C GLU A 154 -4.92 -18.40 9.96
N GLY A 155 -4.60 -17.90 11.15
CA GLY A 155 -3.32 -17.25 11.44
C GLY A 155 -3.44 -15.89 12.14
N PRO A 156 -2.35 -15.13 12.20
CA PRO A 156 -2.24 -13.93 13.00
C PRO A 156 -3.10 -12.80 12.44
N THR A 157 -3.63 -12.00 13.35
CA THR A 157 -4.50 -10.84 13.06
C THR A 157 -3.82 -9.51 13.37
N THR A 158 -2.62 -9.56 13.95
CA THR A 158 -1.76 -8.42 14.32
C THR A 158 -0.33 -8.66 13.82
N LEU A 159 0.42 -7.59 13.62
CA LEU A 159 1.84 -7.68 13.24
C LEU A 159 2.67 -8.29 14.36
N ARG A 160 2.33 -7.99 15.62
CA ARG A 160 2.90 -8.66 16.79
C ARG A 160 2.69 -10.18 16.73
N GLY A 161 1.46 -10.65 16.53
CA GLY A 161 1.17 -12.07 16.43
C GLY A 161 1.94 -12.75 15.29
N LEU A 162 2.07 -12.07 14.15
CA LEU A 162 2.88 -12.56 13.04
C LEU A 162 4.37 -12.67 13.38
N ALA A 163 4.91 -11.73 14.16
CA ALA A 163 6.29 -11.78 14.66
C ALA A 163 6.50 -12.90 15.69
N GLU A 164 5.50 -13.16 16.55
CA GLU A 164 5.53 -14.24 17.54
C GLU A 164 5.53 -15.63 16.89
N GLU A 165 4.79 -15.81 15.79
CA GLU A 165 4.76 -17.08 15.05
C GLU A 165 6.05 -17.38 14.28
N SER A 166 6.79 -16.35 13.86
CA SER A 166 7.99 -16.51 13.03
C SER A 166 9.15 -15.59 13.47
N PRO A 167 9.62 -15.68 14.73
CA PRO A 167 10.51 -14.67 15.31
C PRO A 167 11.93 -14.64 14.73
N ARG A 168 12.28 -15.61 13.86
CA ARG A 168 13.58 -15.67 13.15
C ARG A 168 13.50 -15.27 11.67
N ALA A 169 12.29 -15.02 11.15
CA ALA A 169 12.09 -14.66 9.75
C ALA A 169 12.57 -13.23 9.44
N ASN A 170 12.78 -12.97 8.16
CA ASN A 170 12.86 -11.61 7.63
C ASN A 170 11.45 -11.03 7.48
N TYR A 171 11.33 -9.72 7.67
CA TYR A 171 10.08 -8.99 7.52
C TYR A 171 10.29 -7.80 6.61
N LEU A 172 9.46 -7.68 5.57
CA LEU A 172 9.52 -6.58 4.64
C LEU A 172 8.15 -5.91 4.51
N PHE A 173 8.03 -4.72 5.09
CA PHE A 173 6.83 -3.91 5.07
C PHE A 173 6.90 -2.89 3.92
N LEU A 174 5.94 -2.97 3.00
CA LEU A 174 5.82 -2.12 1.82
C LEU A 174 4.61 -1.21 2.01
N CYS A 175 4.81 -0.06 2.67
CA CYS A 175 3.70 0.70 3.20
C CYS A 175 3.77 2.19 2.87
N SER A 176 2.62 2.77 2.52
CA SER A 176 2.51 4.23 2.48
C SER A 176 2.64 4.84 3.88
N PRO A 177 2.95 6.14 3.97
CA PRO A 177 3.20 6.78 5.27
C PRO A 177 1.99 6.72 6.20
N ASP A 178 0.77 6.85 5.65
CA ASP A 178 -0.47 6.77 6.44
C ASP A 178 -0.68 5.38 7.06
N TYR A 179 -0.39 4.30 6.31
CA TYR A 179 -0.48 2.94 6.83
C TYR A 179 0.63 2.66 7.84
N ALA A 180 1.86 3.04 7.56
CA ALA A 180 2.97 2.85 8.49
C ALA A 180 2.72 3.57 9.83
N LYS A 181 2.11 4.77 9.79
CA LYS A 181 1.70 5.51 11.00
C LYS A 181 0.53 4.84 11.74
N ALA A 182 -0.48 4.35 11.01
CA ALA A 182 -1.61 3.63 11.59
C ALA A 182 -1.18 2.33 12.30
N MET A 183 -0.19 1.63 11.74
CA MET A 183 0.33 0.37 12.30
C MET A 183 1.47 0.57 13.31
N ARG A 184 1.86 1.82 13.63
CA ARG A 184 3.12 2.11 14.34
C ARG A 184 3.27 1.34 15.65
N GLU A 185 2.24 1.32 16.50
CA GLU A 185 2.30 0.64 17.79
C GLU A 185 2.44 -0.89 17.64
N ASP A 186 1.73 -1.46 16.67
CA ASP A 186 1.78 -2.89 16.35
C ASP A 186 3.14 -3.28 15.73
N LEU A 187 3.73 -2.41 14.91
CA LEU A 187 5.10 -2.55 14.38
C LEU A 187 6.16 -2.53 15.50
N VAL A 188 6.02 -1.62 16.48
CA VAL A 188 6.92 -1.57 17.64
C VAL A 188 6.80 -2.84 18.48
N GLN A 189 5.59 -3.33 18.69
CA GLN A 189 5.36 -4.60 19.39
C GLN A 189 5.94 -5.78 18.62
N ALA A 190 5.74 -5.84 17.31
CA ALA A 190 6.32 -6.86 16.44
C ALA A 190 7.85 -6.88 16.52
N LEU A 191 8.49 -5.71 16.48
CA LEU A 191 9.95 -5.58 16.62
C LEU A 191 10.46 -6.21 17.93
N GLY A 192 9.73 -6.01 19.03
CA GLY A 192 10.05 -6.59 20.34
C GLY A 192 9.94 -8.12 20.42
N CYS A 193 9.22 -8.76 19.50
CA CYS A 193 9.05 -10.21 19.45
C CYS A 193 10.17 -10.91 18.64
N LEU A 194 10.91 -10.19 17.80
CA LEU A 194 11.90 -10.77 16.90
C LEU A 194 13.20 -11.15 17.62
N ARG A 195 13.79 -12.28 17.22
CA ARG A 195 15.14 -12.69 17.61
C ARG A 195 16.23 -11.89 16.89
N HIS A 196 15.87 -11.34 15.73
CA HIS A 196 16.74 -10.57 14.85
C HIS A 196 16.02 -9.28 14.43
N PRO A 197 15.91 -8.27 15.31
CA PRO A 197 15.18 -7.03 15.03
C PRO A 197 15.68 -6.31 13.76
N GLU A 198 16.96 -6.44 13.41
CA GLU A 198 17.57 -5.86 12.21
C GLU A 198 16.99 -6.39 10.89
N ARG A 199 16.34 -7.56 10.92
CA ARG A 199 15.72 -8.22 9.76
C ARG A 199 14.29 -7.74 9.47
N LEU A 200 13.78 -6.81 10.27
CA LEU A 200 12.56 -6.07 9.99
C LEU A 200 12.88 -4.79 9.24
N THR A 201 12.39 -4.67 8.01
CA THR A 201 12.55 -3.48 7.17
C THR A 201 11.18 -2.90 6.80
N ILE A 202 11.01 -1.61 7.02
CA ILE A 202 9.86 -0.82 6.59
C ILE A 202 10.30 0.10 5.46
N ILE A 203 9.87 -0.20 4.24
CA ILE A 203 10.05 0.69 3.08
C ILE A 203 8.84 1.60 3.00
N THR A 204 9.06 2.88 3.29
CA THR A 204 8.02 3.92 3.28
C THR A 204 8.61 5.24 2.80
N SER A 205 7.78 6.28 2.73
CA SER A 205 8.20 7.64 2.38
C SER A 205 7.87 8.63 3.51
N GLY A 206 8.39 9.85 3.39
CA GLY A 206 8.13 10.91 4.36
C GLY A 206 8.91 10.81 5.67
N ALA A 207 8.89 11.90 6.44
CA ALA A 207 9.64 12.07 7.67
C ALA A 207 8.84 11.67 8.94
N GLY A 208 9.49 11.75 10.10
CA GLY A 208 8.86 11.53 11.41
C GLY A 208 9.12 10.13 11.99
N TRP A 209 10.27 9.55 11.65
CA TRP A 209 10.73 8.23 12.09
C TRP A 209 11.97 8.31 12.98
N GLU A 210 12.66 9.45 12.96
CA GLU A 210 13.98 9.70 13.56
C GLU A 210 13.97 9.50 15.09
N HIS A 211 12.88 9.89 15.74
CA HIS A 211 12.69 9.77 17.19
C HIS A 211 11.80 8.59 17.60
N THR A 212 11.65 7.60 16.73
CA THR A 212 10.82 6.42 17.00
C THR A 212 11.70 5.19 17.31
N PRO A 213 11.18 4.19 18.06
CA PRO A 213 11.88 2.91 18.23
C PRO A 213 12.16 2.18 16.91
N LEU A 214 11.47 2.54 15.82
CA LEU A 214 11.60 1.94 14.50
C LEU A 214 12.68 2.61 13.63
N ARG A 215 13.37 3.66 14.10
CA ARG A 215 14.28 4.48 13.27
C ARG A 215 15.29 3.66 12.45
N ASP A 216 15.85 2.60 13.06
CA ASP A 216 16.89 1.77 12.45
C ASP A 216 16.30 0.78 11.44
N ASN A 217 15.00 0.51 11.54
CA ASN A 217 14.19 -0.40 10.73
C ASN A 217 13.45 0.28 9.56
N VAL A 218 13.48 1.61 9.48
CA VAL A 218 12.82 2.35 8.38
C VAL A 218 13.84 2.69 7.29
N LEU A 219 13.50 2.32 6.06
CA LEU A 219 14.11 2.81 4.83
C LEU A 219 13.16 3.84 4.20
N VAL A 220 13.47 5.12 4.41
CA VAL A 220 12.73 6.23 3.82
C VAL A 220 13.19 6.42 2.38
N ILE A 221 12.28 6.17 1.44
CA ILE A 221 12.50 6.44 0.03
C ILE A 221 11.94 7.81 -0.34
N ASP A 222 12.58 8.47 -1.30
CA ASP A 222 12.18 9.81 -1.75
C ASP A 222 11.96 9.89 -3.26
N ALA A 223 11.73 11.09 -3.77
CA ALA A 223 11.41 11.31 -5.18
C ALA A 223 12.52 10.88 -6.15
N ARG A 224 13.80 10.78 -5.72
CA ARG A 224 14.91 10.22 -6.53
C ARG A 224 14.59 8.80 -7.00
N THR A 225 13.90 8.04 -6.17
CA THR A 225 13.42 6.69 -6.49
C THR A 225 12.56 6.67 -7.76
N GLN A 226 11.71 7.67 -7.95
CA GLN A 226 10.85 7.77 -9.13
C GLN A 226 11.67 8.11 -10.38
N SER A 227 12.68 8.96 -10.25
CA SER A 227 13.62 9.24 -11.35
C SER A 227 14.45 8.00 -11.72
N ALA A 228 14.94 7.25 -10.73
CA ALA A 228 15.80 6.09 -10.94
C ALA A 228 15.05 4.91 -11.59
N TRP A 229 13.79 4.66 -11.19
CA TRP A 229 13.06 3.44 -11.57
C TRP A 229 11.71 3.70 -12.25
N GLY A 230 11.37 4.95 -12.53
CA GLY A 230 10.16 5.36 -13.23
C GLY A 230 8.86 5.02 -12.50
N GLY A 231 7.76 5.06 -13.26
CA GLY A 231 6.39 4.66 -12.87
C GLY A 231 5.70 5.52 -11.82
N THR A 232 4.62 4.97 -11.24
CA THR A 232 3.72 5.75 -10.37
C THR A 232 4.19 5.76 -8.92
N MET A 233 3.83 6.82 -8.20
CA MET A 233 4.05 6.93 -6.76
C MET A 233 3.40 5.79 -5.95
N GLN A 234 2.29 5.23 -6.45
CA GLN A 234 1.56 4.14 -5.79
C GLN A 234 2.38 2.84 -5.79
N GLY A 235 3.17 2.59 -6.83
CA GLY A 235 4.04 1.42 -6.96
C GLY A 235 5.42 1.58 -6.32
N LEU A 236 5.76 2.76 -5.79
CA LEU A 236 7.14 3.13 -5.49
C LEU A 236 7.80 2.23 -4.41
N HIS A 237 7.11 1.97 -3.28
CA HIS A 237 7.66 1.13 -2.21
C HIS A 237 7.91 -0.32 -2.69
N ALA A 238 6.94 -0.92 -3.39
CA ALA A 238 7.07 -2.28 -3.92
C ALA A 238 8.14 -2.39 -5.01
N ARG A 239 8.26 -1.37 -5.87
CA ARG A 239 9.33 -1.30 -6.87
C ARG A 239 10.71 -1.20 -6.24
N THR A 240 10.83 -0.41 -5.19
CA THR A 240 12.08 -0.27 -4.44
C THR A 240 12.52 -1.61 -3.90
N ALA A 241 11.64 -2.31 -3.19
CA ALA A 241 11.91 -3.66 -2.72
C ALA A 241 12.32 -4.62 -3.85
N LEU A 242 11.57 -4.60 -4.96
CA LEU A 242 11.84 -5.45 -6.11
C LEU A 242 13.26 -5.21 -6.67
N ASN A 243 13.67 -3.96 -6.84
CA ASN A 243 14.99 -3.62 -7.39
C ASN A 243 16.14 -3.85 -6.40
N LEU A 244 15.93 -3.60 -5.11
CA LEU A 244 16.95 -3.88 -4.08
C LEU A 244 17.18 -5.39 -3.94
N LEU A 245 16.10 -6.18 -3.86
CA LEU A 245 16.21 -7.63 -3.71
C LEU A 245 16.58 -8.36 -5.01
N LYS A 246 16.69 -7.64 -6.15
CA LYS A 246 17.30 -8.16 -7.38
C LYS A 246 18.82 -8.10 -7.37
N GLN A 247 19.42 -7.29 -6.51
CA GLN A 247 20.86 -7.11 -6.52
C GLN A 247 21.57 -8.42 -6.13
N PRO A 248 22.72 -8.73 -6.77
CA PRO A 248 23.53 -9.88 -6.39
C PRO A 248 23.82 -9.89 -4.88
N GLY A 249 23.59 -11.03 -4.23
CA GLY A 249 23.83 -11.19 -2.79
C GLY A 249 22.67 -10.77 -1.88
N ALA A 250 21.66 -10.04 -2.36
CA ALA A 250 20.56 -9.55 -1.51
C ALA A 250 19.67 -10.68 -0.93
N LEU A 251 19.59 -11.81 -1.63
CA LEU A 251 18.76 -12.97 -1.25
C LEU A 251 19.59 -14.21 -0.89
N GLN A 252 20.72 -14.04 -0.21
CA GLN A 252 21.52 -15.16 0.30
C GLN A 252 20.81 -15.89 1.46
N THR A 253 21.05 -15.48 2.70
CA THR A 253 20.49 -16.14 3.90
C THR A 253 19.56 -15.24 4.70
N HIS A 254 19.86 -13.95 4.72
CA HIS A 254 19.09 -12.90 5.35
C HIS A 254 19.52 -11.55 4.74
N PHE A 255 18.73 -10.51 4.98
CA PHE A 255 19.13 -9.12 4.77
C PHE A 255 18.72 -8.29 5.97
N SER A 256 19.39 -7.17 6.20
CA SER A 256 19.01 -6.18 7.20
C SER A 256 18.53 -4.89 6.56
N THR A 257 17.88 -4.04 7.36
CA THR A 257 17.53 -2.68 6.91
C THR A 257 18.78 -1.88 6.54
N ALA A 258 19.91 -2.08 7.24
CA ALA A 258 21.16 -1.39 6.93
C ALA A 258 21.70 -1.77 5.55
N ASP A 259 21.65 -3.06 5.18
CA ASP A 259 22.08 -3.55 3.87
C ASP A 259 21.25 -2.92 2.75
N LEU A 260 19.92 -2.94 2.91
CA LEU A 260 18.99 -2.36 1.94
C LEU A 260 19.14 -0.84 1.83
N ARG A 261 19.43 -0.15 2.95
CA ARG A 261 19.69 1.30 2.96
C ARG A 261 20.97 1.64 2.21
N ALA A 262 22.06 0.91 2.44
CA ALA A 262 23.33 1.13 1.74
C ALA A 262 23.18 0.91 0.21
N GLN A 263 22.46 -0.14 -0.18
CA GLN A 263 22.15 -0.39 -1.60
C GLN A 263 21.27 0.71 -2.19
N TYR A 264 20.23 1.15 -1.48
CA TYR A 264 19.37 2.23 -1.93
C TYR A 264 20.15 3.52 -2.17
N GLU A 265 20.95 3.97 -1.19
CA GLU A 265 21.73 5.21 -1.32
C GLU A 265 22.74 5.13 -2.48
N THR A 266 23.38 3.98 -2.69
CA THR A 266 24.26 3.76 -3.85
C THR A 266 23.50 3.92 -5.17
N LEU A 267 22.28 3.37 -5.26
CA LEU A 267 21.47 3.41 -6.47
C LEU A 267 20.89 4.80 -6.77
N VAL A 268 20.64 5.62 -5.74
CA VAL A 268 20.09 6.98 -5.91
C VAL A 268 21.15 8.08 -5.85
N ALA A 269 22.43 7.75 -5.60
CA ALA A 269 23.52 8.72 -5.45
C ALA A 269 23.64 9.67 -6.65
N ASP A 270 23.60 9.11 -7.86
CA ASP A 270 23.75 9.85 -9.12
C ASP A 270 22.42 10.27 -9.74
N THR A 271 21.30 10.04 -9.06
CA THR A 271 19.97 10.36 -9.57
C THR A 271 19.56 11.78 -9.17
N PRO A 272 19.42 12.73 -10.10
CA PRO A 272 18.93 14.06 -9.77
C PRO A 272 17.52 13.97 -9.19
N LYS A 273 17.27 14.75 -8.12
CA LYS A 273 15.91 14.90 -7.58
C LYS A 273 15.02 15.42 -8.71
N PRO A 274 13.90 14.74 -9.01
CA PRO A 274 13.02 15.21 -10.08
C PRO A 274 12.53 16.62 -9.75
N GLU A 275 12.48 17.49 -10.77
CA GLU A 275 11.95 18.83 -10.61
C GLU A 275 10.53 18.75 -10.03
N LYS A 276 10.36 19.32 -8.85
CA LYS A 276 9.06 19.44 -8.22
C LYS A 276 8.29 20.50 -9.00
N HIS A 277 7.50 20.08 -9.99
CA HIS A 277 6.62 21.02 -10.68
C HIS A 277 5.61 21.57 -9.68
N ASP A 278 5.81 22.81 -9.25
CA ASP A 278 4.87 23.54 -8.40
C ASP A 278 3.67 23.93 -9.26
N ARG A 279 2.68 23.04 -9.30
CA ARG A 279 1.46 23.23 -10.08
C ARG A 279 0.32 23.57 -9.15
N ALA A 280 -0.30 24.73 -9.37
CA ALA A 280 -1.47 25.14 -8.61
C ALA A 280 -2.58 24.09 -8.77
N ARG A 281 -3.11 23.59 -7.63
CA ARG A 281 -4.29 22.74 -7.62
C ARG A 281 -5.50 23.58 -8.03
N MET A 282 -6.28 23.07 -8.99
CA MET A 282 -7.49 23.74 -9.47
C MET A 282 -8.76 23.18 -8.81
N THR A 283 -9.78 24.01 -8.62
CA THR A 283 -11.14 23.57 -8.21
C THR A 283 -11.89 22.92 -9.38
N ASP A 284 -13.03 22.27 -9.14
CA ASP A 284 -13.80 21.64 -10.23
C ASP A 284 -14.31 22.72 -11.18
N GLU A 285 -14.71 23.87 -10.64
CA GLU A 285 -15.14 25.05 -11.38
C GLU A 285 -14.03 25.59 -12.31
N ASP A 286 -12.80 25.69 -11.81
CA ASP A 286 -11.65 26.15 -12.61
C ASP A 286 -11.35 25.17 -13.75
N VAL A 287 -11.44 23.86 -13.48
CA VAL A 287 -11.19 22.81 -14.49
C VAL A 287 -12.31 22.80 -15.53
N VAL A 288 -13.57 22.96 -15.11
CA VAL A 288 -14.72 23.06 -16.00
C VAL A 288 -14.61 24.29 -16.90
N SER A 289 -14.28 25.45 -16.33
CA SER A 289 -14.07 26.69 -17.08
C SER A 289 -12.96 26.54 -18.13
N PHE A 290 -11.83 25.92 -17.75
CA PHE A 290 -10.76 25.60 -18.69
C PHE A 290 -11.22 24.67 -19.82
N ILE A 291 -11.92 23.58 -19.49
CA ILE A 291 -12.39 22.60 -20.48
C ILE A 291 -13.40 23.24 -21.44
N ARG A 292 -14.37 24.01 -20.92
CA ARG A 292 -15.35 24.75 -21.74
C ARG A 292 -14.65 25.73 -22.69
N GLY A 293 -13.67 26.48 -22.20
CA GLY A 293 -12.89 27.43 -23.00
C GLY A 293 -12.09 26.76 -24.13
N GLU A 294 -11.53 25.58 -23.90
CA GLU A 294 -10.79 24.85 -24.94
C GLU A 294 -11.71 24.12 -25.92
N LEU A 295 -12.82 23.54 -25.45
CA LEU A 295 -13.82 22.91 -26.32
C LEU A 295 -14.57 23.93 -27.18
N ALA A 296 -14.70 25.19 -26.74
CA ALA A 296 -15.22 26.26 -27.57
C ALA A 296 -14.32 26.57 -28.78
N LYS A 297 -12.99 26.39 -28.63
CA LYS A 297 -12.01 26.57 -29.71
C LYS A 297 -11.93 25.33 -30.60
N GLU A 298 -11.91 24.16 -29.99
CA GLU A 298 -11.81 22.88 -30.69
C GLU A 298 -12.81 21.86 -30.12
N PRO A 299 -14.04 21.79 -30.66
CA PRO A 299 -15.12 20.96 -30.11
C PRO A 299 -14.84 19.45 -30.09
N LYS A 300 -13.87 18.99 -30.87
CA LYS A 300 -13.46 17.58 -30.97
C LYS A 300 -12.20 17.26 -30.15
N ALA A 301 -11.67 18.21 -29.36
CA ALA A 301 -10.45 18.00 -28.60
C ALA A 301 -10.61 16.89 -27.56
N GLY A 302 -9.72 15.90 -27.62
CA GLY A 302 -9.68 14.79 -26.68
C GLY A 302 -9.13 15.21 -25.31
N TRP A 303 -9.67 14.64 -24.23
CA TRP A 303 -9.30 14.95 -22.85
C TRP A 303 -7.80 14.78 -22.57
N THR A 304 -7.12 13.81 -23.18
CA THR A 304 -5.67 13.62 -23.02
C THR A 304 -4.86 14.80 -23.57
N GLY A 305 -5.29 15.37 -24.69
CA GLY A 305 -4.68 16.56 -25.30
C GLY A 305 -4.88 17.78 -24.41
N LEU A 306 -6.12 18.03 -23.98
CA LEU A 306 -6.45 19.17 -23.11
C LEU A 306 -5.77 19.08 -21.74
N LEU A 307 -5.67 17.88 -21.16
CA LEU A 307 -4.95 17.68 -19.90
C LEU A 307 -3.45 17.96 -20.04
N ARG A 308 -2.85 17.64 -21.20
CA ARG A 308 -1.46 18.00 -21.50
C ARG A 308 -1.29 19.51 -21.61
N THR A 309 -2.20 20.20 -22.30
CA THR A 309 -2.21 21.67 -22.38
C THR A 309 -2.37 22.33 -21.01
N LEU A 310 -3.29 21.83 -20.19
CA LEU A 310 -3.48 22.28 -18.81
C LEU A 310 -2.18 22.15 -17.99
N ARG A 311 -1.52 20.99 -18.07
CA ARG A 311 -0.26 20.74 -17.36
C ARG A 311 0.91 21.57 -17.87
N ALA A 312 0.95 21.84 -19.17
CA ALA A 312 1.95 22.73 -19.77
C ALA A 312 1.79 24.18 -19.28
N SER A 313 0.56 24.60 -18.93
CA SER A 313 0.27 25.91 -18.35
C SER A 313 0.55 26.02 -16.83
N GLY A 314 1.28 25.09 -16.23
CA GLY A 314 1.63 25.13 -14.81
C GLY A 314 0.49 24.76 -13.85
N ARG A 315 -0.61 24.20 -14.35
CA ARG A 315 -1.79 23.85 -13.55
C ARG A 315 -1.93 22.33 -13.37
N ALA A 316 -2.50 21.89 -12.25
CA ALA A 316 -2.65 20.46 -11.94
C ALA A 316 -4.11 20.03 -11.79
N CYS A 317 -4.48 18.97 -12.51
CA CYS A 317 -5.69 18.20 -12.30
C CYS A 317 -5.38 16.69 -12.37
N GLU A 318 -6.01 15.91 -11.48
CA GLU A 318 -5.93 14.46 -11.48
C GLU A 318 -6.53 13.91 -12.78
N GLN A 319 -5.92 12.87 -13.35
CA GLN A 319 -6.31 12.36 -14.67
C GLN A 319 -7.75 11.85 -14.71
N ARG A 320 -8.22 11.13 -13.68
CA ARG A 320 -9.59 10.63 -13.61
C ARG A 320 -10.58 11.77 -13.46
N ARG A 321 -10.29 12.71 -12.56
CA ARG A 321 -11.07 13.92 -12.32
C ARG A 321 -11.24 14.73 -13.62
N PHE A 322 -10.15 15.00 -14.33
CA PHE A 322 -10.19 15.72 -15.60
C PHE A 322 -10.98 14.98 -16.68
N ARG A 323 -10.80 13.66 -16.78
CA ARG A 323 -11.54 12.83 -17.75
C ARG A 323 -13.04 12.82 -17.47
N ARG A 324 -13.45 12.72 -16.19
CA ARG A 324 -14.85 12.79 -15.78
C ARG A 324 -15.47 14.12 -16.21
N LEU A 325 -14.88 15.24 -15.77
CA LEU A 325 -15.37 16.58 -16.08
C LEU A 325 -15.42 16.85 -17.59
N HIS A 326 -14.42 16.39 -18.36
CA HIS A 326 -14.44 16.51 -19.82
C HIS A 326 -15.60 15.74 -20.45
N SER A 327 -15.88 14.53 -19.95
CA SER A 327 -16.95 13.69 -20.49
C SER A 327 -18.32 14.31 -20.21
N GLU A 328 -18.54 14.83 -19.00
CA GLU A 328 -19.75 15.56 -18.60
C GLU A 328 -19.97 16.79 -19.50
N ILE A 329 -18.96 17.65 -19.68
CA ILE A 329 -19.07 18.86 -20.51
C ILE A 329 -19.26 18.51 -22.00
N ALA A 330 -18.57 17.49 -22.50
CA ALA A 330 -18.71 17.08 -23.89
C ALA A 330 -20.11 16.50 -24.17
N GLU A 331 -20.77 15.88 -23.18
CA GLU A 331 -22.17 15.46 -23.27
C GLU A 331 -23.14 16.64 -23.20
N GLU A 332 -22.93 17.61 -22.30
CA GLU A 332 -23.71 18.86 -22.23
C GLU A 332 -23.71 19.62 -23.57
N ILE A 333 -22.54 19.79 -24.18
CA ILE A 333 -22.40 20.46 -25.48
C ILE A 333 -23.13 19.68 -26.59
N ARG A 334 -23.12 18.35 -26.54
CA ARG A 334 -23.83 17.50 -27.52
C ARG A 334 -25.35 17.51 -27.32
N SER A 335 -25.83 17.63 -26.08
CA SER A 335 -27.26 17.61 -25.75
C SER A 335 -27.93 18.98 -25.85
N GLY A 336 -27.18 20.05 -26.16
CA GLY A 336 -27.71 21.40 -26.31
C GLY A 336 -28.21 22.04 -25.02
N THR A 337 -27.92 21.43 -23.86
CA THR A 337 -28.35 21.95 -22.55
C THR A 337 -27.28 22.91 -22.06
N THR A 338 -27.45 24.21 -22.32
CA THR A 338 -26.55 25.25 -21.80
C THR A 338 -27.17 25.81 -20.52
N GLN A 339 -26.53 25.56 -19.36
CA GLN A 339 -26.77 26.32 -18.12
C GLN A 339 -25.78 27.49 -18.02
#